data_AF-A0A953TVC4-F1
#
_entry.id   AF-A0A953TVC4-F1
#
_cell.length_a   1.000
_cell.length_b   1.000
_cell.length_c   1.000
_cell.angle_alpha   90.00
_cell.angle_beta   90.00
_cell.angle_gamma   90.00
#
_symmetry.space_group_name_H-M   'P 1'
#
loop_
_entity.id
_entity.type
_entity.pdbx_description
1 polymer ?
#
loop_
_entity_poly.entity_id
_entity_poly.type
_entity_poly.pdbx_seq_one_letter_code
_entity_poly.pdbx_strand_id
1 'polypeptide(L)'
;MLAKRRLAAILTAVFQRRHWRAAINMFRVCGDVPDAFARYLLARGEYPASMRLKTPLGEVRPTLYSHVDMLTVNEIFCRQDYYASVSDRIIVDFGSNIGLSALYFLTRDRASFVYCYEPLPFNCERFRRNLAGFEGRYQLAEYAVALEDGAADFGYEFTGRFGGIGKDTGATMTVECRDAVAVLRGILQEHEGIDVLKMDIETFEEEILLAIPEDVLRRIRRIYVEQRFRNNPLGRTHSFRQYGFVACFARSPRLPSEL
;
A
#
# COMPACT_ATOMS: atom_id res chain seq x y z
N MET A 1 23.88 -25.92 -0.93
CA MET A 1 22.48 -25.89 -1.43
C MET A 1 21.82 -24.51 -1.35
N LEU A 2 22.05 -23.69 -0.30
CA LEU A 2 21.49 -22.33 -0.20
C LEU A 2 21.97 -21.36 -1.30
N ALA A 3 23.25 -21.39 -1.68
CA ALA A 3 23.78 -20.53 -2.74
C ALA A 3 23.13 -20.78 -4.11
N LYS A 4 22.82 -22.06 -4.44
CA LYS A 4 22.14 -22.44 -5.68
C LYS A 4 20.67 -22.00 -5.70
N ARG A 5 19.96 -22.06 -4.56
CA ARG A 5 18.59 -21.52 -4.42
C ARG A 5 18.54 -19.99 -4.53
N ARG A 6 19.53 -19.29 -3.97
CA ARG A 6 19.66 -17.83 -4.07
C ARG A 6 19.97 -17.40 -5.51
N LEU A 7 20.89 -18.08 -6.20
CA LEU A 7 21.14 -17.87 -7.64
C LEU A 7 19.91 -18.18 -8.49
N ALA A 8 19.19 -19.28 -8.22
CA ALA A 8 18.00 -19.64 -8.95
C ALA A 8 16.88 -18.60 -8.76
N ALA A 9 16.67 -18.10 -7.54
CA ALA A 9 15.73 -17.02 -7.23
C ALA A 9 16.13 -15.68 -7.88
N ILE A 10 17.42 -15.34 -7.90
CA ILE A 10 17.95 -14.17 -8.61
C ILE A 10 17.74 -14.33 -10.12
N LEU A 11 18.02 -15.50 -10.69
CA LEU A 11 17.79 -15.80 -12.11
C LEU A 11 16.30 -15.75 -12.46
N THR A 12 15.41 -16.30 -11.63
CA THR A 12 13.96 -16.19 -11.85
C THR A 12 13.47 -14.75 -11.72
N ALA A 13 14.02 -13.97 -10.78
CA ALA A 13 13.74 -12.53 -10.65
C ALA A 13 14.23 -11.74 -11.87
N VAL A 14 15.38 -12.10 -12.47
CA VAL A 14 15.86 -11.48 -13.71
C VAL A 14 14.92 -11.76 -14.91
N PHE A 15 14.15 -12.86 -14.90
CA PHE A 15 13.23 -13.18 -16.01
C PHE A 15 11.79 -12.68 -15.83
N GLN A 16 11.40 -12.12 -14.68
CA GLN A 16 10.08 -11.49 -14.58
C GLN A 16 10.14 -10.08 -15.15
N ARG A 17 9.39 -9.82 -16.23
CA ARG A 17 9.25 -8.51 -16.89
C ARG A 17 9.02 -7.33 -15.92
N ARG A 18 8.41 -7.62 -14.76
CA ARG A 18 8.17 -6.70 -13.64
C ARG A 18 9.44 -6.06 -13.10
N HIS A 19 10.53 -6.82 -12.94
CA HIS A 19 11.78 -6.31 -12.37
C HIS A 19 12.51 -5.36 -13.34
N TRP A 20 12.49 -5.69 -14.65
CA TRP A 20 13.02 -4.79 -15.68
C TRP A 20 12.23 -3.49 -15.79
N ARG A 21 10.89 -3.56 -15.71
CA ARG A 21 10.05 -2.36 -15.70
C ARG A 21 10.34 -1.49 -14.48
N ALA A 22 10.49 -2.09 -13.29
CA ALA A 22 10.86 -1.37 -12.08
C ALA A 22 12.25 -0.72 -12.20
N ALA A 23 13.25 -1.43 -12.72
CA ALA A 23 14.58 -0.89 -12.95
C ALA A 23 14.58 0.29 -13.94
N ILE A 24 13.84 0.18 -15.06
CA ILE A 24 13.68 1.29 -16.02
C ILE A 24 12.97 2.48 -15.36
N ASN A 25 11.94 2.22 -14.57
CA ASN A 25 11.22 3.27 -13.87
C ASN A 25 12.07 3.91 -12.77
N MET A 26 13.03 3.21 -12.17
CA MET A 26 13.96 3.78 -11.20
C MET A 26 14.75 4.95 -11.80
N PHE A 27 15.16 4.87 -13.08
CA PHE A 27 15.79 5.99 -13.79
C PHE A 27 14.86 7.20 -13.98
N ARG A 28 13.56 6.97 -14.06
CA ARG A 28 12.54 8.02 -14.26
C ARG A 28 12.07 8.64 -12.95
N VAL A 29 11.99 7.82 -11.91
CA VAL A 29 11.42 8.16 -10.60
C VAL A 29 12.50 8.72 -9.68
N CYS A 30 13.67 8.10 -9.59
CA CYS A 30 14.65 8.48 -8.58
C CYS A 30 15.50 9.66 -9.09
N GLY A 31 15.64 10.70 -8.25
CA GLY A 31 16.46 11.87 -8.54
C GLY A 31 17.97 11.64 -8.37
N ASP A 32 18.36 10.58 -7.67
CA ASP A 32 19.74 10.08 -7.60
C ASP A 32 19.72 8.58 -7.90
N VAL A 33 19.97 8.23 -9.15
CA VAL A 33 19.82 6.85 -9.62
C VAL A 33 20.91 5.93 -9.06
N PRO A 34 22.21 6.31 -9.06
CA PRO A 34 23.25 5.49 -8.43
C PRO A 34 22.98 5.21 -6.95
N ASP A 35 22.59 6.22 -6.17
CA ASP A 35 22.25 6.04 -4.75
C ASP A 35 21.02 5.13 -4.58
N ALA A 36 19.96 5.35 -5.36
CA ALA A 36 18.76 4.50 -5.34
C ALA A 36 19.06 3.03 -5.63
N PHE A 37 19.90 2.74 -6.64
CA PHE A 37 20.32 1.37 -6.93
C PHE A 37 21.21 0.76 -5.84
N ALA A 38 22.14 1.53 -5.27
CA ALA A 38 22.99 1.07 -4.18
C ALA A 38 22.16 0.72 -2.94
N ARG A 39 21.19 1.55 -2.58
CA ARG A 39 20.23 1.29 -1.50
C ARG A 39 19.36 0.09 -1.81
N TYR A 40 18.76 0.03 -3.00
CA TYR A 40 17.83 -1.04 -3.36
C TYR A 40 18.50 -2.41 -3.49
N LEU A 41 19.52 -2.54 -4.34
CA LEU A 41 20.12 -3.83 -4.71
C LEU A 41 21.19 -4.30 -3.72
N LEU A 42 21.95 -3.37 -3.15
CA LEU A 42 23.10 -3.70 -2.31
C LEU A 42 22.84 -3.49 -0.81
N ALA A 43 21.65 -2.98 -0.44
CA ALA A 43 21.33 -2.58 0.93
C ALA A 43 22.39 -1.65 1.54
N ARG A 44 23.01 -0.80 0.70
CA ARG A 44 24.04 0.16 1.12
C ARG A 44 23.44 1.53 1.39
N GLY A 45 24.03 2.24 2.35
CA GLY A 45 23.64 3.60 2.70
C GLY A 45 23.20 3.71 4.16
N GLU A 46 23.31 4.92 4.69
CA GLU A 46 22.87 5.24 6.05
C GLU A 46 21.41 5.67 6.04
N TYR A 47 20.73 5.44 7.17
CA TYR A 47 19.35 5.84 7.43
C TYR A 47 19.27 6.56 8.79
N PRO A 48 18.38 7.55 8.96
CA PRO A 48 17.39 8.01 7.98
C PRO A 48 17.99 8.77 6.80
N ALA A 49 17.36 8.66 5.63
CA ALA A 49 17.81 9.30 4.39
C ALA A 49 16.65 9.98 3.65
N SER A 50 16.86 11.21 3.19
CA SER A 50 15.90 11.92 2.33
C SER A 50 16.08 11.51 0.87
N MET A 51 15.06 10.88 0.28
CA MET A 51 15.13 10.35 -1.08
C MET A 51 14.38 11.24 -2.06
N ARG A 52 15.05 11.68 -3.14
CA ARG A 52 14.38 12.48 -4.21
C ARG A 52 13.55 11.58 -5.13
N LEU A 53 12.24 11.79 -5.17
CA LEU A 53 11.31 11.06 -6.03
C LEU A 53 10.55 12.01 -6.95
N LYS A 54 10.58 11.75 -8.25
CA LYS A 54 9.82 12.47 -9.27
C LYS A 54 8.41 11.91 -9.38
N THR A 55 7.42 12.79 -9.36
CA THR A 55 5.99 12.47 -9.44
C THR A 55 5.30 13.33 -10.51
N PRO A 56 4.07 13.00 -10.93
CA PRO A 56 3.28 13.85 -11.81
C PRO A 56 3.10 15.30 -11.33
N LEU A 57 3.09 15.55 -10.02
CA LEU A 57 2.95 16.89 -9.45
C LEU A 57 4.28 17.61 -9.16
N GLY A 58 5.42 16.95 -9.38
CA GLY A 58 6.74 17.48 -9.09
C GLY A 58 7.61 16.53 -8.27
N GLU A 59 8.73 17.04 -7.77
CA GLU A 59 9.63 16.27 -6.91
C GLU A 59 9.14 16.28 -5.45
N VAL A 60 9.20 15.13 -4.80
CA VAL A 60 8.97 14.96 -3.35
C VAL A 60 10.19 14.31 -2.70
N ARG A 61 10.33 14.49 -1.39
CA ARG A 61 11.52 14.08 -0.63
C ARG A 61 11.20 13.34 0.66
N PRO A 62 10.54 12.17 0.59
CA PRO A 62 10.27 11.38 1.79
C PRO A 62 11.57 10.96 2.49
N THR A 63 11.48 10.87 3.81
CA THR A 63 12.50 10.26 4.66
C THR A 63 12.27 8.76 4.72
N LEU A 64 13.29 8.00 4.34
CA LEU A 64 13.38 6.55 4.53
C LEU A 64 14.14 6.29 5.84
N TYR A 65 13.67 5.37 6.66
CA TYR A 65 14.24 5.04 7.97
C TYR A 65 15.00 3.71 7.97
N SER A 66 14.81 2.89 6.94
CA SER A 66 15.47 1.60 6.79
C SER A 66 15.61 1.17 5.33
N HIS A 67 16.36 0.09 5.10
CA HIS A 67 16.42 -0.56 3.79
C HIS A 67 15.05 -1.05 3.31
N VAL A 68 14.17 -1.45 4.22
CA VAL A 68 12.84 -1.96 3.87
C VAL A 68 11.98 -0.85 3.27
N ASP A 69 12.15 0.40 3.71
CA ASP A 69 11.45 1.55 3.11
C ASP A 69 11.90 1.81 1.67
N MET A 70 13.18 1.55 1.35
CA MET A 70 13.67 1.61 -0.05
C MET A 70 13.04 0.52 -0.91
N LEU A 71 12.80 -0.68 -0.35
CA LEU A 71 12.03 -1.71 -1.04
C LEU A 71 10.61 -1.19 -1.33
N THR A 72 9.93 -0.61 -0.34
CA THR A 72 8.60 0.01 -0.50
C THR A 72 8.58 1.10 -1.56
N VAL A 73 9.58 1.98 -1.61
CA VAL A 73 9.68 2.99 -2.69
C VAL A 73 9.72 2.32 -4.06
N ASN A 74 10.52 1.27 -4.22
CA ASN A 74 10.59 0.53 -5.48
C ASN A 74 9.24 -0.13 -5.82
N GLU A 75 8.53 -0.71 -4.85
CA GLU A 75 7.22 -1.35 -5.06
C GLU A 75 6.14 -0.35 -5.48
N ILE A 76 6.07 0.78 -4.79
CA ILE A 76 5.01 1.77 -4.98
C ILE A 76 5.30 2.68 -6.18
N PHE A 77 6.49 3.31 -6.23
CA PHE A 77 6.77 4.31 -7.24
C PHE A 77 7.31 3.72 -8.54
N CYS A 78 8.18 2.71 -8.45
CA CYS A 78 8.84 2.14 -9.64
C CYS A 78 8.04 1.00 -10.26
N ARG A 79 7.56 0.05 -9.45
CA ARG A 79 6.78 -1.11 -9.87
C ARG A 79 5.30 -0.77 -10.09
N GLN A 80 4.81 0.26 -9.38
CA GLN A 80 3.43 0.73 -9.43
C GLN A 80 2.43 -0.36 -9.10
N ASP A 81 2.71 -1.14 -8.06
CA ASP A 81 1.83 -2.24 -7.64
C ASP A 81 0.44 -1.75 -7.25
N TYR A 82 0.37 -0.53 -6.70
CA TYR A 82 -0.85 0.18 -6.32
C TYR A 82 -1.16 1.29 -7.32
N TYR A 83 -1.11 0.98 -8.62
CA TYR A 83 -1.25 1.99 -9.68
C TYR A 83 -2.45 2.91 -9.45
N ALA A 84 -2.20 4.22 -9.42
CA ALA A 84 -3.23 5.25 -9.41
C ALA A 84 -3.11 6.16 -10.64
N SER A 85 -4.25 6.53 -11.20
CA SER A 85 -4.39 7.43 -12.34
C SER A 85 -4.51 8.88 -11.87
N VAL A 86 -4.30 9.84 -12.78
CA VAL A 86 -4.51 11.27 -12.52
C VAL A 86 -6.00 11.63 -12.30
N SER A 87 -6.93 10.70 -12.54
CA SER A 87 -8.36 10.92 -12.28
C SER A 87 -8.84 10.35 -10.93
N ASP A 88 -7.96 9.70 -10.16
CA ASP A 88 -8.33 9.08 -8.90
C ASP A 88 -8.44 10.16 -7.81
N ARG A 89 -9.62 10.25 -7.19
CA ARG A 89 -9.96 11.30 -6.22
C ARG A 89 -10.01 10.76 -4.81
N ILE A 90 -10.77 9.71 -4.56
CA ILE A 90 -10.99 9.20 -3.20
C ILE A 90 -10.22 7.89 -3.03
N ILE A 91 -9.20 7.92 -2.17
CA ILE A 91 -8.33 6.77 -1.91
C ILE A 91 -8.44 6.37 -0.44
N VAL A 92 -8.44 5.07 -0.20
CA VAL A 92 -8.37 4.47 1.13
C VAL A 92 -7.11 3.62 1.21
N ASP A 93 -6.29 3.86 2.23
CA ASP A 93 -4.98 3.25 2.44
C ASP A 93 -4.94 2.56 3.81
N PHE A 94 -5.30 1.26 3.83
CA PHE A 94 -5.16 0.41 5.00
C PHE A 94 -3.72 -0.07 5.13
N GLY A 95 -3.11 0.25 6.27
CA GLY A 95 -1.69 0.01 6.57
C GLY A 95 -0.80 1.06 5.90
N SER A 96 -1.04 2.33 6.25
CA SER A 96 -0.33 3.47 5.66
C SER A 96 1.13 3.57 6.10
N ASN A 97 1.52 2.92 7.20
CA ASN A 97 2.90 2.90 7.71
C ASN A 97 3.48 4.32 7.79
N ILE A 98 4.71 4.55 7.32
CA ILE A 98 5.36 5.86 7.27
C ILE A 98 4.84 6.77 6.13
N GLY A 99 3.74 6.42 5.46
CA GLY A 99 3.03 7.27 4.49
C GLY A 99 3.55 7.27 3.05
N LEU A 100 4.41 6.32 2.66
CA LEU A 100 4.94 6.27 1.28
C LEU A 100 3.85 6.02 0.22
N SER A 101 2.86 5.17 0.52
CA SER A 101 1.69 4.92 -0.34
C SER A 101 0.79 6.15 -0.43
N ALA A 102 0.44 6.76 0.70
CA ALA A 102 -0.31 8.01 0.73
C ALA A 102 0.37 9.12 -0.09
N LEU A 103 1.68 9.32 0.08
CA LEU A 103 2.47 10.26 -0.71
C LEU A 103 2.42 9.96 -2.21
N TYR A 104 2.50 8.67 -2.60
CA TYR A 104 2.33 8.27 -3.99
C TYR A 104 0.95 8.67 -4.54
N PHE A 105 -0.14 8.40 -3.81
CA PHE A 105 -1.50 8.73 -4.24
C PHE A 105 -1.74 10.25 -4.31
N LEU A 106 -1.29 11.00 -3.31
CA LEU A 106 -1.43 12.46 -3.23
C LEU A 106 -0.66 13.21 -4.32
N THR A 107 0.35 12.55 -4.89
CA THR A 107 1.19 13.10 -5.95
C THR A 107 0.79 12.65 -7.35
N ARG A 108 -0.32 11.91 -7.50
CA ARG A 108 -0.88 11.60 -8.83
C ARG A 108 -1.71 12.76 -9.39
N ASP A 109 -2.50 13.40 -8.53
CA ASP A 109 -3.33 14.56 -8.90
C ASP A 109 -3.50 15.49 -7.69
N ARG A 110 -3.71 16.79 -7.92
CA ARG A 110 -3.90 17.82 -6.88
C ARG A 110 -5.22 17.73 -6.13
N ALA A 111 -6.23 17.09 -6.70
CA ALA A 111 -7.56 16.92 -6.11
C ALA A 111 -7.79 15.49 -5.56
N SER A 112 -6.74 14.69 -5.40
CA SER A 112 -6.87 13.44 -4.63
C SER A 112 -6.91 13.72 -3.12
N PHE A 113 -7.73 12.94 -2.42
CA PHE A 113 -7.85 12.88 -0.97
C PHE A 113 -7.62 11.43 -0.51
N VAL A 114 -6.85 11.24 0.56
CA VAL A 114 -6.49 9.90 1.05
C VAL A 114 -6.92 9.71 2.51
N TYR A 115 -7.72 8.67 2.76
CA TYR A 115 -8.01 8.18 4.11
C TYR A 115 -6.97 7.12 4.49
N CYS A 116 -6.13 7.44 5.47
CA CYS A 116 -4.97 6.67 5.89
C CYS A 116 -5.18 6.04 7.27
N TYR A 117 -4.78 4.79 7.42
CA TYR A 117 -4.95 4.02 8.66
C TYR A 117 -3.64 3.34 9.04
N GLU A 118 -3.12 3.68 10.22
CA GLU A 118 -1.87 3.14 10.76
C GLU A 118 -1.96 3.07 12.29
N PRO A 119 -1.79 1.89 12.91
CA PRO A 119 -1.93 1.77 14.36
C PRO A 119 -0.68 2.16 15.15
N LEU A 120 0.52 2.12 14.57
CA LEU A 120 1.75 2.29 15.35
C LEU A 120 2.09 3.78 15.51
N PRO A 121 2.11 4.35 16.75
CA PRO A 121 2.30 5.78 16.96
C PRO A 121 3.59 6.33 16.35
N PHE A 122 4.68 5.54 16.39
CA PHE A 122 5.96 5.94 15.81
C PHE A 122 5.94 5.94 14.28
N ASN A 123 5.13 5.10 13.63
CA ASN A 123 4.89 5.17 12.19
C ASN A 123 4.02 6.39 11.85
N CYS A 124 2.99 6.69 12.66
CA CYS A 124 2.17 7.90 12.51
C CYS A 124 3.01 9.18 12.62
N GLU A 125 4.02 9.22 13.49
CA GLU A 125 4.95 10.36 13.55
C GLU A 125 5.78 10.49 12.25
N ARG A 126 6.33 9.38 11.76
CA ARG A 126 7.08 9.36 10.49
C ARG A 126 6.20 9.69 9.28
N PHE A 127 4.96 9.22 9.27
CA PHE A 127 3.92 9.55 8.29
C PHE A 127 3.75 11.06 8.22
N ARG A 128 3.49 11.73 9.35
CA ARG A 128 3.26 13.17 9.38
C ARG A 128 4.46 13.95 8.85
N ARG A 129 5.69 13.51 9.16
CA ARG A 129 6.92 14.12 8.62
C ARG A 129 7.04 13.94 7.11
N ASN A 130 6.70 12.76 6.59
CA ASN A 130 6.75 12.47 5.15
C ASN A 130 5.67 13.18 4.34
N LEU A 131 4.53 13.49 4.97
CA LEU A 131 3.38 14.16 4.34
C LEU A 131 3.28 15.65 4.68
N ALA A 132 4.31 16.23 5.29
CA ALA A 132 4.38 17.66 5.53
C ALA A 132 4.17 18.45 4.21
N GLY A 133 3.23 19.38 4.22
CA GLY A 133 2.81 20.15 3.03
C GLY A 133 1.64 19.55 2.24
N PHE A 134 1.10 18.40 2.67
CA PHE A 134 -0.12 17.80 2.12
C PHE A 134 -1.32 17.89 3.08
N GLU A 135 -1.23 18.70 4.13
CA GLU A 135 -2.31 18.92 5.09
C GLU A 135 -3.60 19.35 4.39
N GLY A 136 -4.74 18.83 4.86
CA GLY A 136 -6.05 19.06 4.24
C GLY A 136 -6.34 18.18 3.02
N ARG A 137 -5.37 17.36 2.57
CA ARG A 137 -5.58 16.37 1.49
C ARG A 137 -5.57 14.93 1.97
N TYR A 138 -5.40 14.69 3.26
CA TYR A 138 -5.51 13.37 3.85
C TYR A 138 -6.13 13.45 5.23
N GLN A 139 -6.63 12.31 5.69
CA GLN A 139 -6.99 12.06 7.08
C GLN A 139 -6.19 10.86 7.56
N LEU A 140 -5.53 10.98 8.71
CA LEU A 140 -4.82 9.87 9.36
C LEU A 140 -5.59 9.42 10.59
N ALA A 141 -5.97 8.15 10.62
CA ALA A 141 -6.57 7.48 11.76
C ALA A 141 -5.54 6.54 12.41
N GLU A 142 -5.35 6.69 13.73
CA GLU A 142 -4.33 5.97 14.50
C GLU A 142 -4.88 4.69 15.14
N TYR A 143 -5.53 3.84 14.33
CA TYR A 143 -6.06 2.55 14.75
C TYR A 143 -5.85 1.50 13.65
N ALA A 144 -5.88 0.23 14.04
CA ALA A 144 -5.83 -0.89 13.12
C ALA A 144 -7.19 -1.09 12.47
N VAL A 145 -7.17 -1.41 11.17
CA VAL A 145 -8.37 -1.86 10.47
C VAL A 145 -8.44 -3.38 10.58
N ALA A 146 -9.57 -3.89 11.07
CA ALA A 146 -9.76 -5.29 11.44
C ALA A 146 -11.14 -5.81 11.00
N LEU A 147 -11.48 -7.04 11.40
CA LEU A 147 -12.79 -7.66 11.15
C LEU A 147 -13.88 -7.19 12.12
N GLU A 148 -13.49 -6.63 13.26
CA GLU A 148 -14.40 -6.17 14.30
C GLU A 148 -13.79 -5.00 15.10
N ASP A 149 -14.66 -4.21 15.72
CA ASP A 149 -14.25 -3.16 16.65
C ASP A 149 -13.71 -3.78 17.95
N GLY A 150 -12.67 -3.15 18.52
CA GLY A 150 -12.17 -3.58 19.82
C GLY A 150 -10.74 -3.13 20.08
N ALA A 151 -10.01 -3.95 20.82
CA ALA A 151 -8.58 -3.80 21.02
C ALA A 151 -7.91 -5.15 20.77
N ALA A 152 -6.73 -5.12 20.16
CA ALA A 152 -5.99 -6.34 19.88
C ALA A 152 -4.50 -6.14 20.13
N ASP A 153 -3.82 -7.23 20.45
CA ASP A 153 -2.37 -7.23 20.54
C ASP A 153 -1.76 -7.21 19.14
N PHE A 154 -0.97 -6.17 18.89
CA PHE A 154 -0.29 -5.93 17.63
C PHE A 154 1.20 -6.22 17.81
N GLY A 155 1.67 -7.26 17.13
CA GLY A 155 3.10 -7.53 17.01
C GLY A 155 3.72 -6.57 16.02
N TYR A 156 4.87 -5.98 16.36
CA TYR A 156 5.68 -5.20 15.43
C TYR A 156 7.17 -5.53 15.59
N GLU A 157 7.94 -5.42 14.51
CA GLU A 157 9.40 -5.48 14.58
C GLU A 157 10.03 -4.09 14.74
N PHE A 158 11.35 -4.03 14.94
CA PHE A 158 12.11 -2.79 15.17
C PHE A 158 11.90 -1.70 14.10
N THR A 159 11.76 -2.08 12.82
CA THR A 159 11.52 -1.08 11.77
C THR A 159 10.09 -0.56 11.80
N GLY A 160 9.16 -1.36 12.34
CA GLY A 160 7.71 -1.18 12.30
C GLY A 160 7.06 -1.40 10.96
N ARG A 161 7.81 -1.88 9.94
CA ARG A 161 7.22 -2.23 8.64
C ARG A 161 6.49 -3.56 8.69
N PHE A 162 7.11 -4.60 9.25
CA PHE A 162 6.45 -5.88 9.42
C PHE A 162 5.78 -5.92 10.80
N GLY A 163 4.46 -6.08 10.78
CA GLY A 163 3.66 -6.16 12.00
C GLY A 163 2.36 -6.89 11.74
N GLY A 164 1.44 -6.85 12.69
CA GLY A 164 0.08 -7.34 12.52
C GLY A 164 -0.56 -7.80 13.81
N ILE A 165 -1.88 -7.84 13.81
CA ILE A 165 -2.67 -8.37 14.91
C ILE A 165 -2.33 -9.86 15.11
N GLY A 166 -2.02 -10.25 16.35
CA GLY A 166 -1.75 -11.63 16.73
C GLY A 166 -0.42 -12.21 16.24
N LYS A 167 0.50 -11.40 15.67
CA LYS A 167 1.83 -11.86 15.30
C LYS A 167 2.81 -11.81 16.48
N ASP A 168 3.62 -12.85 16.63
CA ASP A 168 4.78 -12.82 17.52
C ASP A 168 6.01 -12.32 16.76
N THR A 169 6.36 -11.06 16.99
CA THR A 169 7.49 -10.36 16.37
C THR A 169 8.59 -9.99 17.38
N GLY A 170 8.47 -10.47 18.63
CA GLY A 170 9.37 -10.12 19.74
C GLY A 170 9.04 -8.80 20.45
N ALA A 171 8.16 -7.96 19.91
CA ALA A 171 7.59 -6.79 20.59
C ALA A 171 6.10 -6.66 20.26
N THR A 172 5.29 -6.35 21.26
CA THR A 172 3.83 -6.22 21.12
C THR A 172 3.34 -4.92 21.77
N MET A 173 2.24 -4.39 21.26
CA MET A 173 1.48 -3.34 21.92
C MET A 173 -0.01 -3.54 21.66
N THR A 174 -0.87 -3.14 22.59
CA THR A 174 -2.31 -3.15 22.38
C THR A 174 -2.70 -1.93 21.55
N VAL A 175 -3.44 -2.17 20.46
CA VAL A 175 -3.92 -1.11 19.56
C VAL A 175 -5.43 -1.15 19.46
N GLU A 176 -6.03 0.02 19.25
CA GLU A 176 -7.45 0.12 18.92
C GLU A 176 -7.70 -0.50 17.53
N CYS A 177 -8.82 -1.20 17.40
CA CYS A 177 -9.27 -1.84 16.17
C CYS A 177 -10.63 -1.29 15.76
N ARG A 178 -10.81 -1.13 14.44
CA ARG A 178 -12.08 -0.77 13.83
C ARG A 178 -12.45 -1.69 12.69
N ASP A 179 -13.72 -2.08 12.63
CA ASP A 179 -14.27 -2.89 11.54
C ASP A 179 -14.07 -2.20 10.19
N ALA A 180 -13.40 -2.89 9.28
CA ALA A 180 -13.14 -2.42 7.93
C ALA A 180 -14.41 -2.07 7.16
N VAL A 181 -15.49 -2.83 7.34
CA VAL A 181 -16.74 -2.57 6.62
C VAL A 181 -17.40 -1.29 7.13
N ALA A 182 -17.44 -1.07 8.45
CA ALA A 182 -17.90 0.15 9.05
C ALA A 182 -17.09 1.37 8.60
N VAL A 183 -15.75 1.26 8.58
CA VAL A 183 -14.85 2.29 8.07
C VAL A 183 -15.18 2.66 6.62
N LEU A 184 -15.28 1.66 5.74
CA LEU A 184 -15.62 1.89 4.33
C LEU A 184 -17.00 2.51 4.16
N ARG A 185 -18.00 2.09 4.95
CA ARG A 185 -19.35 2.66 4.91
C ARG A 185 -19.35 4.12 5.35
N GLY A 186 -18.59 4.50 6.38
CA GLY A 186 -18.45 5.88 6.82
C GLY A 186 -17.93 6.78 5.69
N ILE A 187 -16.85 6.37 5.01
CA ILE A 187 -16.31 7.11 3.85
C ILE A 187 -17.35 7.21 2.73
N LEU A 188 -18.10 6.14 2.47
CA LEU A 188 -19.13 6.09 1.43
C LEU A 188 -20.43 6.84 1.79
N GLN A 189 -20.56 7.38 3.00
CA GLN A 189 -21.60 8.36 3.35
C GLN A 189 -21.22 9.77 2.89
N GLU A 190 -19.92 10.08 2.87
CA GLU A 190 -19.39 11.39 2.46
C GLU A 190 -19.11 11.45 0.94
N HIS A 191 -18.80 10.30 0.33
CA HIS A 191 -18.38 10.22 -1.08
C HIS A 191 -19.21 9.22 -1.87
N GLU A 192 -19.44 9.51 -3.16
CA GLU A 192 -20.19 8.61 -4.05
C GLU A 192 -19.50 7.23 -4.24
N GLY A 193 -18.18 7.21 -4.22
CA GLY A 193 -17.40 5.98 -4.38
C GLY A 193 -15.93 6.16 -3.99
N ILE A 194 -15.24 5.02 -3.91
CA ILE A 194 -13.81 4.95 -3.64
C ILE A 194 -13.12 4.55 -4.94
N ASP A 195 -12.12 5.32 -5.36
CA ASP A 195 -11.39 5.04 -6.59
C ASP A 195 -10.35 3.93 -6.43
N VAL A 196 -9.69 3.93 -5.27
CA VAL A 196 -8.65 2.98 -4.91
C VAL A 196 -8.78 2.62 -3.43
N LEU A 197 -8.93 1.35 -3.12
CA LEU A 197 -8.71 0.78 -1.80
C LEU A 197 -7.40 -0.02 -1.83
N LYS A 198 -6.43 0.34 -1.00
CA LYS A 198 -5.20 -0.43 -0.77
C LYS A 198 -5.30 -1.13 0.58
N MET A 199 -5.02 -2.43 0.60
CA MET A 199 -5.01 -3.30 1.77
C MET A 199 -3.65 -4.00 1.85
N ASP A 200 -2.82 -3.53 2.75
CA ASP A 200 -1.53 -4.13 3.10
C ASP A 200 -1.33 -3.78 4.57
N ILE A 201 -1.95 -4.61 5.41
CA ILE A 201 -2.04 -4.51 6.88
C ILE A 201 -1.35 -5.69 7.55
N GLU A 202 -0.69 -6.53 6.75
CA GLU A 202 0.16 -7.66 7.09
C GLU A 202 -0.56 -8.89 7.67
N THR A 203 -1.78 -8.74 8.20
CA THR A 203 -2.64 -9.82 8.70
C THR A 203 -4.11 -9.52 8.38
N PHE A 204 -4.86 -10.51 7.90
CA PHE A 204 -6.30 -10.49 7.62
C PHE A 204 -6.78 -9.82 6.32
N GLU A 205 -5.90 -9.58 5.35
CA GLU A 205 -6.28 -8.94 4.09
C GLU A 205 -7.35 -9.71 3.30
N GLU A 206 -7.25 -11.04 3.24
CA GLU A 206 -8.21 -11.87 2.52
C GLU A 206 -9.55 -11.94 3.27
N GLU A 207 -9.50 -12.12 4.57
CA GLU A 207 -10.67 -12.19 5.44
C GLU A 207 -11.47 -10.89 5.40
N ILE A 208 -10.78 -9.74 5.49
CA ILE A 208 -11.43 -8.43 5.35
C ILE A 208 -12.02 -8.28 3.95
N LEU A 209 -11.28 -8.62 2.89
CA LEU A 209 -11.78 -8.49 1.52
C LEU A 209 -13.09 -9.28 1.32
N LEU A 210 -13.14 -10.50 1.87
CA LEU A 210 -14.30 -11.39 1.78
C LEU A 210 -15.47 -10.93 2.67
N ALA A 211 -15.22 -10.18 3.73
CA ALA A 211 -16.25 -9.59 4.58
C ALA A 211 -16.93 -8.36 3.95
N ILE A 212 -16.30 -7.69 2.97
CA ILE A 212 -16.89 -6.51 2.32
C ILE A 212 -18.14 -6.93 1.53
N PRO A 213 -19.32 -6.38 1.84
CA PRO A 213 -20.56 -6.76 1.17
C PRO A 213 -20.63 -6.21 -0.26
N GLU A 214 -21.42 -6.88 -1.11
CA GLU A 214 -21.46 -6.60 -2.55
C GLU A 214 -21.87 -5.15 -2.88
N ASP A 215 -22.77 -4.55 -2.09
CA ASP A 215 -23.21 -3.16 -2.26
C ASP A 215 -22.06 -2.16 -2.06
N VAL A 216 -21.20 -2.43 -1.08
CA VAL A 216 -19.99 -1.63 -0.82
C VAL A 216 -18.96 -1.89 -1.92
N LEU A 217 -18.69 -3.14 -2.26
CA LEU A 217 -17.75 -3.51 -3.33
C LEU A 217 -18.09 -2.81 -4.65
N ARG A 218 -19.37 -2.72 -5.03
CA ARG A 218 -19.81 -2.05 -6.26
C ARG A 218 -19.49 -0.55 -6.29
N ARG A 219 -19.25 0.08 -5.14
CA ARG A 219 -18.85 1.49 -5.00
C ARG A 219 -17.34 1.70 -4.95
N ILE A 220 -16.55 0.63 -4.98
CA ILE A 220 -15.09 0.69 -5.06
C ILE A 220 -14.66 0.37 -6.49
N ARG A 221 -13.85 1.24 -7.10
CA ARG A 221 -13.43 1.07 -8.51
C ARG A 221 -12.26 0.10 -8.64
N ARG A 222 -11.27 0.20 -7.76
CA ARG A 222 -10.12 -0.72 -7.69
C ARG A 222 -9.76 -1.05 -6.26
N ILE A 223 -9.43 -2.31 -6.04
CA ILE A 223 -8.95 -2.83 -4.76
C ILE A 223 -7.60 -3.48 -5.01
N TYR A 224 -6.59 -3.08 -4.25
CA TYR A 224 -5.29 -3.71 -4.20
C TYR A 224 -5.11 -4.39 -2.85
N VAL A 225 -4.68 -5.65 -2.88
CA VAL A 225 -4.54 -6.48 -1.68
C VAL A 225 -3.19 -7.17 -1.72
N GLU A 226 -2.34 -7.00 -0.70
CA GLU A 226 -1.05 -7.70 -0.59
C GLU A 226 -1.22 -9.16 -0.13
N GLN A 227 -1.99 -9.92 -0.91
CA GLN A 227 -2.20 -11.35 -0.71
C GLN A 227 -2.21 -12.09 -2.06
N ARG A 228 -1.85 -13.38 -2.03
CA ARG A 228 -1.95 -14.28 -3.18
C ARG A 228 -3.30 -14.97 -3.22
N PHE A 229 -4.03 -14.75 -4.30
CA PHE A 229 -5.29 -15.45 -4.56
C PHE A 229 -5.10 -16.46 -5.69
N ARG A 230 -5.65 -17.68 -5.52
CA ARG A 230 -5.65 -18.70 -6.57
C ARG A 230 -6.72 -18.42 -7.64
N ASN A 231 -7.88 -17.93 -7.21
CA ASN A 231 -9.04 -17.62 -8.04
C ASN A 231 -9.54 -16.21 -7.72
N ASN A 232 -10.49 -15.69 -8.49
CA ASN A 232 -11.12 -14.41 -8.21
C ASN A 232 -12.26 -14.57 -7.18
N PRO A 233 -12.06 -14.21 -5.88
CA PRO A 233 -13.16 -14.23 -4.91
C PRO A 233 -14.27 -13.23 -5.21
N LEU A 234 -13.99 -12.17 -5.97
CA LEU A 234 -14.92 -11.08 -6.25
C LEU A 234 -15.52 -11.13 -7.66
N GLY A 235 -15.63 -12.33 -8.26
CA GLY A 235 -16.03 -12.51 -9.66
C GLY A 235 -17.37 -11.88 -10.07
N ARG A 236 -18.27 -11.61 -9.10
CA ARG A 236 -19.56 -10.93 -9.33
C ARG A 236 -19.46 -9.43 -9.55
N THR A 237 -18.41 -8.79 -9.04
CA THR A 237 -18.28 -7.33 -9.02
C THR A 237 -17.00 -6.82 -9.66
N HIS A 238 -15.93 -7.63 -9.65
CA HIS A 238 -14.61 -7.22 -10.10
C HIS A 238 -13.96 -8.25 -11.01
N SER A 239 -13.24 -7.77 -12.01
CA SER A 239 -12.18 -8.51 -12.69
C SER A 239 -10.94 -8.62 -11.80
N PHE A 240 -10.11 -9.63 -12.01
CA PHE A 240 -8.97 -9.94 -11.14
C PHE A 240 -7.66 -10.06 -11.92
N ARG A 241 -6.57 -9.57 -11.33
CA ARG A 241 -5.21 -9.84 -11.79
C ARG A 241 -4.24 -9.97 -10.61
N GLN A 242 -3.39 -10.99 -10.64
CA GLN A 242 -2.30 -11.17 -9.67
C GLN A 242 -0.97 -10.61 -10.19
N TYR A 243 -0.26 -9.87 -9.34
CA TYR A 243 1.08 -9.31 -9.55
C TYR A 243 2.03 -9.73 -8.42
N GLY A 244 2.59 -10.95 -8.51
CA GLY A 244 3.39 -11.49 -7.42
C GLY A 244 2.55 -11.65 -6.15
N PHE A 245 2.83 -10.88 -5.09
CA PHE A 245 2.06 -10.88 -3.85
C PHE A 245 0.89 -9.90 -3.83
N VAL A 246 0.75 -8.99 -4.81
CA VAL A 246 -0.37 -8.04 -4.86
C VAL A 246 -1.44 -8.53 -5.82
N ALA A 247 -2.67 -8.65 -5.36
CA ALA A 247 -3.85 -8.84 -6.18
C ALA A 247 -4.53 -7.49 -6.47
N CYS A 248 -4.99 -7.32 -7.71
CA CYS A 248 -5.78 -6.18 -8.13
C CYS A 248 -7.16 -6.65 -8.57
N PHE A 249 -8.20 -6.10 -7.95
CA PHE A 249 -9.58 -6.27 -8.34
C PHE A 249 -10.07 -4.97 -8.96
N ALA A 250 -10.49 -4.98 -10.22
CA ALA A 250 -11.00 -3.79 -10.90
C ALA A 250 -12.47 -3.99 -11.24
N ARG A 251 -13.32 -3.05 -10.80
CA ARG A 251 -14.78 -3.14 -10.93
C ARG A 251 -15.17 -3.45 -12.37
N SER A 252 -15.88 -4.56 -12.55
CA SER A 252 -16.41 -4.93 -13.85
C SER A 252 -17.44 -3.90 -14.30
N PRO A 253 -17.56 -3.62 -15.61
CA PRO A 253 -18.71 -2.90 -16.13
C PRO A 253 -19.97 -3.58 -15.60
N ARG A 254 -20.98 -2.81 -15.18
CA ARG A 254 -22.29 -3.41 -14.96
C ARG A 254 -22.69 -4.03 -16.28
N LEU A 255 -22.89 -5.35 -16.31
CA LEU A 255 -23.64 -5.95 -17.41
C LEU A 255 -24.96 -5.17 -17.46
N PRO A 256 -25.42 -4.73 -18.63
CA PRO A 256 -26.78 -4.23 -18.76
C PRO A 256 -27.71 -5.35 -18.32
N SER A 257 -28.08 -5.36 -17.05
CA SER A 257 -29.08 -6.27 -16.51
C SER A 257 -30.42 -5.79 -17.04
N GLU A 258 -31.07 -6.64 -17.83
CA GLU A 258 -32.52 -6.88 -17.80
C GLU A 258 -33.29 -5.72 -17.15
N LEU A 259 -33.63 -4.73 -17.98
CA LEU A 259 -34.67 -3.75 -17.68
C LEU A 259 -36.00 -4.47 -17.42
#